data_AF-A0AAU0QFS9-F1
#
_entry.id   AF-A0AAU0QFS9-F1
#
_cell.length_a   1.000
_cell.length_b   1.000
_cell.length_c   1.000
_cell.angle_alpha   90.00
_cell.angle_beta   90.00
_cell.angle_gamma   90.00
#
_symmetry.space_group_name_H-M   'P 1'
#
loop_
_entity.id
_entity.type
_entity.pdbx_description
1 polymer ?
#
loop_
_entity_poly.entity_id
_entity_poly.type
_entity_poly.pdbx_seq_one_letter_code
_entity_poly.pdbx_strand_id
1 'polypeptide(L)'
;MHRRRVIVGLVITVLFAIALSIGAVQQGVAWLIPLTLVLPVSAYLFRGWERWPYICLLYGGTIVLRWLFTLATDPAAAWDLGRWSWPLIMLAALLLGTWLDRQKTPETTA
;
A
#
# COMPACT_ATOMS: atom_id res chain seq x y z
N MET A 1 -17.70 2.08 13.62
CA MET A 1 -16.22 1.99 13.53
C MET A 1 -15.67 2.04 12.09
N HIS A 2 -16.45 1.66 11.07
CA HIS A 2 -16.00 1.61 9.67
C HIS A 2 -15.60 2.99 9.09
N ARG A 3 -16.41 4.05 9.32
CA ARG A 3 -16.09 5.44 8.89
C ARG A 3 -14.74 5.96 9.40
N ARG A 4 -14.39 5.70 10.67
CA ARG A 4 -13.11 6.17 11.26
C ARG A 4 -11.90 5.50 10.58
N ARG A 5 -12.00 4.21 10.25
CA ARG A 5 -10.92 3.46 9.58
C ARG A 5 -10.66 3.98 8.17
N VAL A 6 -11.73 4.28 7.43
CA VAL A 6 -11.64 4.84 6.07
C VAL A 6 -10.97 6.21 6.10
N ILE A 7 -11.39 7.10 7.02
CA ILE A 7 -10.80 8.44 7.16
C ILE A 7 -9.30 8.34 7.47
N VAL A 8 -8.91 7.51 8.45
CA VAL A 8 -7.49 7.34 8.81
C VAL A 8 -6.69 6.77 7.64
N GLY A 9 -7.20 5.75 6.94
CA GLY A 9 -6.52 5.18 5.77
C GLY A 9 -6.32 6.22 4.67
N LEU A 10 -7.35 7.02 4.38
CA LEU A 10 -7.32 8.05 3.36
C LEU A 10 -6.30 9.15 3.72
N VAL A 11 -6.31 9.63 4.97
CA VAL A 11 -5.32 10.59 5.49
C VAL A 11 -3.88 10.06 5.34
N ILE A 12 -3.63 8.81 5.75
CA ILE A 12 -2.28 8.21 5.63
C ILE A 12 -1.86 8.13 4.17
N THR A 13 -2.74 7.65 3.27
CA THR A 13 -2.41 7.55 1.84
C THR A 13 -2.18 8.90 1.17
N VAL A 14 -2.90 9.95 1.59
CA VAL A 14 -2.72 11.31 1.10
C VAL A 14 -1.38 11.88 1.58
N LEU A 15 -1.04 11.73 2.86
CA LEU A 15 0.25 12.18 3.39
C LEU A 15 1.42 11.46 2.71
N PHE A 16 1.28 10.16 2.45
CA PHE A 16 2.27 9.38 1.72
C PHE A 16 2.42 9.86 0.27
N ALA A 17 1.31 10.13 -0.42
CA ALA A 17 1.31 10.66 -1.77
C ALA A 17 2.00 12.04 -1.84
N ILE A 18 1.72 12.93 -0.88
CA ILE A 18 2.37 14.25 -0.79
C ILE A 18 3.88 14.09 -0.58
N ALA A 19 4.30 13.24 0.36
CA ALA A 19 5.71 13.01 0.64
C ALA A 19 6.48 12.49 -0.59
N LEU A 20 5.90 11.52 -1.31
CA LEU A 20 6.48 11.01 -2.55
C LEU A 20 6.51 12.06 -3.67
N SER A 21 5.46 12.87 -3.80
CA SER A 21 5.43 13.96 -4.79
C SER A 21 6.51 15.00 -4.53
N ILE A 22 6.76 15.36 -3.27
CA ILE A 22 7.86 16.26 -2.89
C ILE A 22 9.21 15.63 -3.26
N GLY A 23 9.42 14.35 -2.90
CA GLY A 23 10.64 13.62 -3.27
C GLY A 23 10.82 13.51 -4.78
N ALA A 24 9.73 13.33 -5.54
CA ALA A 24 9.75 13.24 -7.00
C ALA A 24 10.20 14.55 -7.65
N VAL A 25 9.70 15.69 -7.15
CA VAL A 25 10.13 17.01 -7.63
C VAL A 25 11.60 17.25 -7.34
N GLN A 26 12.06 16.94 -6.12
CA GLN A 26 13.46 17.13 -5.72
C GLN A 26 14.44 16.29 -6.54
N GLN A 27 14.02 15.11 -7.00
CA GLN A 27 14.86 14.19 -7.76
C GLN A 27 14.67 14.30 -9.29
N GLY A 28 13.93 15.31 -9.78
CA GLY A 28 13.75 15.56 -11.20
C GLY A 28 12.79 14.58 -11.91
N VAL A 29 12.02 13.80 -11.17
CA VAL A 29 11.06 12.79 -11.66
C VAL A 29 9.61 13.23 -11.40
N ALA A 30 9.30 14.51 -11.62
CA ALA A 30 7.97 15.08 -11.40
C ALA A 30 6.85 14.40 -12.21
N TRP A 31 7.19 13.73 -13.31
CA TRP A 31 6.24 12.92 -14.09
C TRP A 31 5.66 11.72 -13.32
N LEU A 32 6.24 11.34 -12.16
CA LEU A 32 5.69 10.33 -11.25
C LEU A 32 4.56 10.86 -10.34
N ILE A 33 4.33 12.17 -10.26
CA ILE A 33 3.29 12.76 -9.39
C ILE A 33 1.89 12.19 -9.66
N PRO A 34 1.43 12.00 -10.93
CA PRO A 34 0.13 11.38 -11.19
C PRO A 34 0.03 9.96 -10.62
N LEU A 35 1.16 9.23 -10.59
CA LEU A 35 1.21 7.89 -10.05
C LEU A 35 0.96 7.87 -8.55
N THR A 36 1.45 8.86 -7.78
CA THR A 36 1.28 8.91 -6.31
C THR A 36 -0.20 9.00 -5.88
N LEU A 37 -1.08 9.48 -6.76
CA LEU A 37 -2.53 9.55 -6.52
C LEU A 37 -3.23 8.19 -6.59
N VAL A 38 -2.58 7.14 -7.12
CA VAL A 38 -3.15 5.79 -7.20
C VAL A 38 -3.55 5.26 -5.82
N LEU A 39 -2.77 5.55 -4.78
CA LEU A 39 -3.03 5.10 -3.42
C LEU A 39 -4.28 5.73 -2.78
N PRO A 40 -4.42 7.07 -2.71
CA PRO A 40 -5.63 7.68 -2.18
C PRO A 40 -6.87 7.36 -3.01
N VAL A 41 -6.75 7.23 -4.34
CA VAL A 41 -7.86 6.78 -5.20
C VAL A 41 -8.25 5.34 -4.86
N SER A 42 -7.28 4.44 -4.71
CA SER A 42 -7.54 3.05 -4.30
C SER A 42 -8.18 2.98 -2.91
N ALA A 43 -7.69 3.77 -1.94
CA ALA A 43 -8.30 3.86 -0.61
C ALA A 43 -9.77 4.30 -0.67
N TYR A 44 -10.10 5.22 -1.56
CA TYR A 44 -11.47 5.67 -1.76
C TYR A 44 -12.35 4.61 -2.44
N LEU A 45 -11.87 3.98 -3.52
CA LEU A 45 -12.62 2.97 -4.29
C LEU A 45 -12.90 1.72 -3.46
N PHE A 46 -11.91 1.24 -2.71
CA PHE A 46 -11.99 0.00 -1.94
C PHE A 46 -12.44 0.21 -0.49
N ARG A 47 -12.94 1.40 -0.13
CA ARG A 47 -13.35 1.75 1.25
C ARG A 47 -14.40 0.82 1.88
N GLY A 48 -15.20 0.15 1.04
CA GLY A 48 -16.25 -0.78 1.47
C GLY A 48 -15.78 -2.22 1.64
N TRP A 49 -14.51 -2.52 1.36
CA TRP A 49 -13.95 -3.86 1.54
C TRP A 49 -13.76 -4.21 3.01
N GLU A 50 -13.70 -5.51 3.27
CA GLU A 50 -13.28 -6.04 4.56
C GLU A 50 -11.92 -5.49 4.97
N ARG A 51 -11.70 -5.41 6.29
CA ARG A 51 -10.52 -4.75 6.88
C ARG A 51 -9.20 -5.28 6.32
N TRP A 52 -9.06 -6.61 6.25
CA TRP A 52 -7.79 -7.25 5.90
C TRP A 52 -7.45 -7.18 4.41
N PRO A 53 -8.37 -7.50 3.48
CA PRO A 53 -8.15 -7.27 2.05
C PRO A 53 -7.84 -5.81 1.73
N TYR A 54 -8.52 -4.87 2.39
CA TYR A 54 -8.27 -3.44 2.23
C TYR A 54 -6.85 -3.05 2.64
N ILE A 55 -6.38 -3.49 3.81
CA ILE A 55 -5.01 -3.21 4.29
C ILE A 55 -3.98 -3.84 3.35
N CYS A 56 -4.20 -5.07 2.88
CA CYS A 56 -3.29 -5.74 1.94
C CYS A 56 -3.16 -4.96 0.63
N LEU A 57 -4.29 -4.50 0.07
CA LEU A 57 -4.30 -3.74 -1.17
C LEU A 57 -3.56 -2.40 -1.03
N LEU A 58 -3.80 -1.66 0.06
CA LEU A 58 -3.08 -0.42 0.32
C LEU A 58 -1.59 -0.64 0.55
N TYR A 59 -1.23 -1.64 1.35
CA TYR A 59 0.16 -1.92 1.66
C TYR A 59 0.92 -2.41 0.41
N GLY A 60 0.35 -3.33 -0.36
CA GLY A 60 0.91 -3.77 -1.64
C GLY A 60 1.07 -2.61 -2.62
N GLY A 61 0.07 -1.74 -2.72
CA GLY A 61 0.15 -0.51 -3.50
C GLY A 61 1.32 0.38 -3.07
N THR A 62 1.54 0.56 -1.76
CA THR A 62 2.68 1.38 -1.27
C THR A 62 4.04 0.77 -1.62
N ILE A 63 4.17 -0.55 -1.60
CA ILE A 63 5.41 -1.25 -1.98
C ILE A 63 5.69 -1.04 -3.47
N VAL A 64 4.69 -1.29 -4.33
CA VAL A 64 4.83 -1.11 -5.78
C VAL A 64 5.19 0.33 -6.11
N LEU A 65 4.53 1.29 -5.48
CA LEU A 65 4.75 2.70 -5.77
C LEU A 65 6.12 3.19 -5.30
N ARG A 66 6.56 2.72 -4.12
CA ARG A 66 7.92 2.95 -3.64
C ARG A 66 8.96 2.28 -4.54
N TRP A 67 8.66 1.10 -5.07
CA TRP A 67 9.55 0.39 -5.98
C TRP A 67 9.68 1.12 -7.31
N LEU A 68 8.58 1.57 -7.90
CA LEU A 68 8.58 2.39 -9.12
C LEU A 68 9.32 3.72 -8.92
N PHE A 69 9.12 4.37 -7.76
CA PHE A 69 9.87 5.57 -7.41
C PHE A 69 11.36 5.28 -7.33
N THR A 70 11.76 4.21 -6.63
CA THR A 70 13.16 3.80 -6.48
C THR A 70 13.76 3.40 -7.82
N LEU A 71 13.01 2.73 -8.70
CA LEU A 71 13.45 2.36 -10.04
C LEU A 71 13.75 3.60 -10.89
N ALA A 72 12.94 4.65 -10.75
CA ALA A 72 13.11 5.89 -11.49
C ALA A 72 14.25 6.76 -10.95
N THR A 73 14.57 6.66 -9.66
CA THR A 73 15.58 7.52 -9.01
C THR A 73 16.93 6.85 -8.79
N ASP A 74 16.94 5.58 -8.42
CA ASP A 74 18.13 4.76 -8.13
C ASP A 74 17.86 3.30 -8.53
N PRO A 75 18.04 2.95 -9.82
CA PRO A 75 17.71 1.63 -10.34
C PRO A 75 18.55 0.52 -9.70
N ALA A 76 19.77 0.81 -9.25
CA ALA A 76 20.60 -0.19 -8.56
C ALA A 76 19.96 -0.61 -7.23
N ALA A 77 19.43 0.36 -6.48
CA ALA A 77 18.70 0.11 -5.25
C ALA A 77 17.34 -0.59 -5.46
N ALA A 78 16.72 -0.47 -6.63
CA ALA A 78 15.43 -1.10 -6.91
C ALA A 78 15.51 -2.63 -6.94
N TRP A 79 16.70 -3.18 -7.19
CA TRP A 79 16.96 -4.63 -7.25
C TRP A 79 17.61 -5.19 -5.98
N ASP A 80 17.91 -4.35 -4.98
CA ASP A 80 18.48 -4.80 -3.72
C ASP A 80 17.45 -5.56 -2.88
N LEU A 81 17.50 -6.89 -2.97
CA LEU A 81 16.63 -7.80 -2.22
C LEU A 81 16.71 -7.60 -0.70
N GLY A 82 17.86 -7.15 -0.17
CA GLY A 82 18.00 -6.84 1.25
C GLY A 82 17.06 -5.70 1.66
N ARG A 83 16.97 -4.66 0.84
CA ARG A 83 16.12 -3.48 1.07
C ARG A 83 14.62 -3.79 0.98
N TRP A 84 14.23 -4.75 0.14
CA TRP A 84 12.84 -5.14 -0.10
C TRP A 84 12.36 -6.31 0.77
N SER A 85 13.28 -7.07 1.37
CA SER A 85 12.98 -8.25 2.18
C SER A 85 11.95 -7.98 3.26
N TRP A 86 12.14 -6.93 4.07
CA TRP A 86 11.24 -6.60 5.17
C TRP A 86 9.84 -6.17 4.72
N PRO A 87 9.68 -5.22 3.75
CA PRO A 87 8.37 -4.92 3.17
C PRO A 87 7.65 -6.14 2.61
N LEU A 88 8.38 -7.05 1.94
CA LEU A 88 7.80 -8.25 1.35
C LEU A 88 7.36 -9.27 2.41
N ILE A 89 8.15 -9.46 3.47
CA ILE A 89 7.79 -10.31 4.62
C ILE A 89 6.53 -9.78 5.30
N MET A 90 6.44 -8.48 5.51
CA MET A 90 5.25 -7.86 6.11
C MET A 90 4.02 -8.03 5.22
N LEU A 91 4.17 -7.87 3.89
CA LEU A 91 3.08 -8.11 2.95
C LEU A 91 2.62 -9.58 3.00
N ALA A 92 3.56 -10.53 3.02
CA ALA A 92 3.24 -11.95 3.15
C ALA A 92 2.50 -12.25 4.46
N ALA A 93 2.90 -11.64 5.58
CA ALA A 93 2.21 -11.79 6.86
C ALA A 93 0.77 -11.24 6.83
N LEU A 94 0.55 -10.09 6.16
CA LEU A 94 -0.79 -9.53 5.98
C LEU A 94 -1.69 -10.42 5.11
N LEU A 95 -1.14 -10.98 4.03
CA LEU A 95 -1.86 -11.92 3.17
C LEU A 95 -2.20 -13.21 3.92
N LEU A 96 -1.25 -13.75 4.70
CA LEU A 96 -1.47 -14.92 5.55
C LEU A 96 -2.56 -14.65 6.60
N GLY A 97 -2.52 -13.48 7.26
CA GLY A 97 -3.57 -13.07 8.21
C GLY A 97 -4.95 -12.98 7.55
N THR A 98 -5.02 -12.44 6.32
CA THR A 98 -6.25 -12.37 5.53
C THR A 98 -6.78 -13.76 5.17
N TRP A 99 -5.88 -14.67 4.80
CA TRP A 99 -6.23 -16.05 4.47
C TRP A 99 -6.75 -16.81 5.70
N LEU A 100 -6.07 -16.71 6.84
CA LEU A 100 -6.50 -17.33 8.10
C LEU A 100 -7.86 -16.82 8.58
N ASP A 101 -8.15 -15.53 8.40
CA ASP A 101 -9.44 -14.95 8.77
C ASP A 101 -10.59 -15.56 7.96
N ARG A 102 -10.37 -15.82 6.66
CA ARG A 102 -11.34 -16.51 5.78
C ARG A 102 -11.54 -17.99 6.14
N GLN A 103 -10.54 -18.63 6.73
CA GLN A 103 -10.67 -20.04 7.16
C GLN A 103 -11.47 -20.23 8.45
N LYS A 104 -11.66 -19.16 9.24
CA LYS A 104 -12.45 -19.24 10.48
C LYS A 104 -13.97 -19.24 10.26
N THR A 105 -14.42 -19.12 9.02
CA THR A 105 -15.84 -18.94 8.67
C THR A 105 -16.68 -20.16 8.23
N PRO A 106 -16.29 -21.45 8.35
CA PRO A 106 -17.22 -22.54 7.98
C PRO A 106 -18.07 -23.19 9.09
N GLU A 107 -17.88 -22.97 10.41
CA GLU A 107 -18.55 -23.81 11.43
C GLU A 107 -19.15 -23.07 12.65
N THR A 108 -20.04 -22.09 12.45
CA THR A 108 -20.88 -21.58 13.56
C THR A 108 -22.30 -21.24 13.12
N THR A 109 -22.81 -21.98 12.15
CA THR A 109 -24.21 -21.95 11.70
C THR A 109 -24.71 -23.36 11.41
N ALA A 110 -24.61 -24.24 12.40
CA ALA A 110 -25.34 -25.50 12.47
C ALA A 110 -26.03 -25.59 13.83
#